data_AF-A0A1F9IAV0-F1
#
_entry.id   AF-A0A1F9IAV0-F1
#
_cell.length_a   1.000
_cell.length_b   1.000
_cell.length_c   1.000
_cell.angle_alpha   90.00
_cell.angle_beta   90.00
_cell.angle_gamma   90.00
#
_symmetry.space_group_name_H-M   'P 1'
#
loop_
_entity.id
_entity.type
_entity.pdbx_description
1 polymer ?
#
loop_
_entity_poly.entity_id
_entity_poly.type
_entity_poly.pdbx_seq_one_letter_code
_entity_poly.pdbx_strand_id
1 'polypeptide(L)'
;MAHEFNMKLTPQEEWSWLLAVDLFLGGMGGGLFLLFLLFNLSPSIAVLSLGLVALGAVVLMVELGRPLRAWRALCKPFSSWISRGVIFVTLFIVFGALYSAPAFDSLSWLAPGSDTARRTIGVVAGISALFVTLYPGFVLAASPSIPFWNSPLLPVLFSFHSLMVASGLIFLIAPLGLESADLRSISFLGGILIVVNFVLGAMYLATSKGSGLASKEAVRRLNEGSLGWTFKVGVILVGMIVPLAVVLWTPSAMALAGLFILIGGLLFRYCVLKAGVYVPFPLT
;
A
#
# COMPACT_ATOMS: atom_id res chain seq x y z
N MET A 1 -16.44 40.87 -18.84
CA MET A 1 -15.90 39.69 -19.53
C MET A 1 -16.37 38.47 -18.77
N ALA A 2 -17.20 37.62 -19.39
CA ALA A 2 -17.57 36.34 -18.78
C ALA A 2 -16.38 35.39 -18.98
N HIS A 3 -15.76 34.95 -17.90
CA HIS A 3 -14.73 33.91 -17.96
C HIS A 3 -15.39 32.62 -18.48
N GLU A 4 -14.99 32.15 -19.67
CA GLU A 4 -15.37 30.82 -20.13
C GLU A 4 -14.64 29.78 -19.27
N PHE A 5 -15.38 29.05 -18.44
CA PHE A 5 -14.81 27.92 -17.72
C PHE A 5 -14.59 26.77 -18.71
N ASN A 6 -13.37 26.26 -18.83
CA ASN A 6 -13.16 24.98 -19.49
C ASN A 6 -13.95 23.94 -18.69
N MET A 7 -14.99 23.34 -19.24
CA MET A 7 -15.79 22.32 -18.53
C MET A 7 -15.27 20.91 -18.79
N LYS A 8 -14.20 20.75 -19.59
CA LYS A 8 -13.69 19.45 -20.00
C LYS A 8 -12.93 18.80 -18.84
N LEU A 9 -13.51 17.72 -18.31
CA LEU A 9 -12.87 16.86 -17.33
C LEU A 9 -11.75 16.05 -18.00
N THR A 10 -10.52 16.17 -17.51
CA THR A 10 -9.35 15.44 -18.01
C THR A 10 -8.89 14.40 -16.99
N PRO A 11 -8.86 13.11 -17.36
CA PRO A 11 -8.19 12.07 -16.59
C PRO A 11 -6.72 12.38 -16.33
N GLN A 12 -6.18 11.90 -15.21
CA GLN A 12 -4.73 11.90 -15.00
C GLN A 12 -4.06 10.83 -15.87
N GLU A 13 -3.01 11.21 -16.59
CA GLU A 13 -2.22 10.31 -17.44
C GLU A 13 -0.77 10.16 -16.96
N GLU A 14 -0.26 11.17 -16.25
CA GLU A 14 1.13 11.30 -15.80
C GLU A 14 1.62 10.11 -14.96
N TRP A 15 0.79 9.61 -14.03
CA TRP A 15 1.22 8.56 -13.12
C TRP A 15 1.00 7.20 -13.76
N SER A 16 2.10 6.47 -13.99
CA SER A 16 2.13 5.22 -14.73
C SER A 16 1.69 4.03 -13.88
N TRP A 17 1.61 2.86 -14.53
CA TRP A 17 1.41 1.59 -13.85
C TRP A 17 2.61 1.20 -12.97
N LEU A 18 3.81 1.68 -13.30
CA LEU A 18 5.02 1.46 -12.48
C LEU A 18 4.85 2.03 -11.08
N LEU A 19 4.20 3.18 -10.94
CA LEU A 19 3.92 3.76 -9.63
C LEU A 19 2.97 2.87 -8.83
N ALA A 20 1.98 2.25 -9.50
CA ALA A 20 1.12 1.28 -8.84
C ALA A 20 1.91 0.10 -8.27
N VAL A 21 2.94 -0.37 -9.01
CA VAL A 21 3.84 -1.45 -8.57
C VAL A 21 4.70 -1.01 -7.39
N ASP A 22 5.34 0.16 -7.45
CA ASP A 22 6.11 0.72 -6.32
C ASP A 22 5.24 0.81 -5.06
N LEU A 23 4.08 1.46 -5.17
CA LEU A 23 3.18 1.65 -4.04
C LEU A 23 2.65 0.32 -3.48
N PHE A 24 2.45 -0.68 -4.35
CA PHE A 24 2.05 -2.03 -3.97
C PHE A 24 3.16 -2.77 -3.23
N LEU A 25 4.39 -2.77 -3.76
CA LEU A 25 5.54 -3.43 -3.16
C LEU A 25 5.94 -2.78 -1.82
N GLY A 26 6.00 -1.45 -1.77
CA GLY A 26 6.27 -0.69 -0.55
C GLY A 26 5.20 -0.95 0.52
N GLY A 27 3.93 -0.89 0.15
CA GLY A 27 2.81 -1.18 1.04
C GLY A 27 2.84 -2.63 1.57
N MET A 28 2.99 -3.61 0.67
CA MET A 28 3.09 -5.02 1.04
C MET A 28 4.28 -5.28 1.98
N GLY A 29 5.45 -4.73 1.67
CA GLY A 29 6.64 -4.86 2.50
C GLY A 29 6.43 -4.26 3.89
N GLY A 30 5.98 -3.01 4.00
CA GLY A 30 5.67 -2.38 5.29
C GLY A 30 4.63 -3.16 6.10
N GLY A 31 3.55 -3.59 5.45
CA GLY A 31 2.52 -4.43 6.09
C GLY A 31 3.06 -5.77 6.57
N LEU A 32 3.93 -6.41 5.79
CA LEU A 32 4.54 -7.70 6.13
C LEU A 32 5.44 -7.58 7.37
N PHE A 33 6.16 -6.47 7.52
CA PHE A 33 6.95 -6.22 8.73
C PHE A 33 6.07 -6.06 9.98
N LEU A 34 4.93 -5.36 9.85
CA LEU A 34 3.98 -5.20 10.95
C LEU A 34 3.40 -6.55 11.38
N LEU A 35 3.06 -7.41 10.42
CA LEU A 35 2.60 -8.78 10.73
C LEU A 35 3.71 -9.63 11.35
N PHE A 36 4.95 -9.48 10.88
CA PHE A 36 6.13 -10.10 11.50
C PHE A 36 6.27 -9.71 12.97
N LEU A 37 6.16 -8.42 13.31
CA LEU A 37 6.22 -7.96 14.70
C LEU A 37 5.01 -8.43 15.53
N LEU A 38 3.81 -8.42 14.93
CA LEU A 38 2.56 -8.74 15.63
C LEU A 38 2.44 -10.23 15.98
N PHE A 39 2.87 -11.11 15.08
CA PHE A 39 2.79 -12.57 15.23
C PHE A 39 4.13 -13.22 15.55
N ASN A 40 5.20 -12.43 15.76
CA ASN A 40 6.55 -12.93 16.02
C ASN A 40 7.00 -13.97 14.98
N LEU A 41 6.79 -13.66 13.70
CA LEU A 41 7.07 -14.58 12.59
C LEU A 41 8.58 -14.82 12.43
N SER A 42 8.94 -15.82 11.62
CA SER A 42 10.34 -16.08 11.26
C SER A 42 11.07 -14.82 10.76
N PRO A 43 12.34 -14.60 11.16
CA PRO A 43 13.17 -13.50 10.66
C PRO A 43 13.28 -13.44 9.12
N SER A 44 13.10 -14.56 8.42
CA SER A 44 13.05 -14.60 6.95
C SER A 44 11.92 -13.74 6.37
N ILE A 45 10.81 -13.60 7.08
CA ILE A 45 9.69 -12.73 6.70
C ILE A 45 10.08 -11.26 6.80
N ALA A 46 10.86 -10.89 7.82
CA ALA A 46 11.38 -9.53 7.96
C ALA A 46 12.35 -9.18 6.82
N VAL A 47 13.22 -10.13 6.41
CA VAL A 47 14.11 -9.95 5.25
C VAL A 47 13.31 -9.81 3.95
N LEU A 48 12.30 -10.65 3.74
CA LEU A 48 11.40 -10.54 2.59
C LEU A 48 10.70 -9.18 2.54
N SER A 49 10.22 -8.70 3.69
CA SER A 49 9.61 -7.38 3.84
C SER A 49 10.55 -6.25 3.42
N LEU A 50 11.80 -6.25 3.92
CA LEU A 50 12.82 -5.28 3.54
C LEU A 50 13.14 -5.35 2.04
N GLY A 51 13.25 -6.56 1.49
CA GLY A 51 13.48 -6.80 0.06
C GLY A 51 12.36 -6.24 -0.81
N LEU A 52 11.09 -6.39 -0.40
CA LEU A 52 9.94 -5.84 -1.12
C LEU A 52 9.94 -4.31 -1.12
N VAL A 53 10.21 -3.66 0.01
CA VAL A 53 10.28 -2.19 0.07
C VAL A 53 11.47 -1.67 -0.75
N ALA A 54 12.63 -2.32 -0.67
CA ALA A 54 13.79 -1.98 -1.47
C ALA A 54 13.51 -2.14 -2.98
N LEU A 55 12.83 -3.22 -3.38
CA LEU A 55 12.41 -3.45 -4.76
C LEU A 55 11.44 -2.36 -5.23
N GLY A 56 10.45 -1.99 -4.42
CA GLY A 56 9.55 -0.86 -4.70
C GLY A 56 10.34 0.43 -4.94
N ALA A 57 11.26 0.76 -4.04
CA ALA A 57 12.12 1.93 -4.18
C ALA A 57 12.96 1.91 -5.48
N VAL A 58 13.43 0.74 -5.92
CA VAL A 58 14.10 0.59 -7.22
C VAL A 58 13.14 0.84 -8.38
N VAL A 59 11.92 0.32 -8.34
CA VAL A 59 10.87 0.60 -9.36
C VAL A 59 10.60 2.10 -9.43
N LEU A 60 10.48 2.78 -8.29
CA LEU A 60 10.31 4.23 -8.24
C LEU A 60 11.47 4.98 -8.89
N MET A 61 12.71 4.53 -8.69
CA MET A 61 13.90 5.12 -9.34
C MET A 61 13.87 4.99 -10.86
N VAL A 62 13.31 3.90 -11.40
CA VAL A 62 13.14 3.72 -12.85
C VAL A 62 12.08 4.66 -13.40
N GLU A 63 11.01 4.93 -12.64
CA GLU A 63 9.94 5.83 -13.07
C GLU A 63 10.32 7.32 -12.94
N LEU A 64 11.22 7.65 -12.02
CA LEU A 64 11.76 8.99 -11.89
C LEU A 64 12.46 9.41 -13.20
N GLY A 65 11.99 10.49 -13.83
CA GLY A 65 12.65 11.03 -15.03
C GLY A 65 14.10 11.50 -14.81
N ARG A 66 14.54 11.68 -13.55
CA ARG A 66 15.91 12.07 -13.18
C ARG A 66 16.35 11.37 -11.87
N PRO A 67 16.68 10.06 -11.89
CA PRO A 67 16.94 9.27 -10.68
C PRO A 67 18.13 9.78 -9.87
N LEU A 68 19.17 10.30 -10.53
CA LEU A 68 20.35 10.87 -9.86
C LEU A 68 20.06 12.06 -8.95
N ARG A 69 18.86 12.67 -9.05
CA ARG A 69 18.42 13.78 -8.20
C ARG A 69 17.50 13.33 -7.07
N ALA A 70 17.20 12.03 -6.94
CA ALA A 70 16.26 11.51 -5.97
C ALA A 70 16.66 11.80 -4.52
N TRP A 71 17.96 11.92 -4.22
CA TRP A 71 18.45 12.32 -2.89
C TRP A 71 17.87 13.67 -2.42
N ARG A 72 17.53 14.57 -3.35
CA ARG A 72 16.92 15.88 -3.03
C ARG A 72 15.52 15.74 -2.43
N ALA A 73 14.87 14.58 -2.61
CA ALA A 73 13.60 14.29 -1.96
C ALA A 73 13.74 14.32 -0.44
N LEU A 74 14.91 14.06 0.14
CA LEU A 74 15.13 14.15 1.59
C LEU A 74 15.20 15.59 2.13
N CYS A 75 15.34 16.61 1.26
CA CYS A 75 15.67 17.96 1.70
C CYS A 75 14.48 18.82 2.16
N LYS A 76 13.23 18.39 1.96
CA LYS A 76 12.03 19.21 2.25
C LYS A 76 10.96 18.47 3.10
N PRO A 77 11.33 17.92 4.27
CA PRO A 77 10.40 17.11 5.08
C PRO A 77 9.21 17.90 5.63
N PHE A 78 9.37 19.19 5.86
CA PHE A 78 8.32 20.02 6.46
C PHE A 78 7.21 20.38 5.48
N SER A 79 7.50 20.43 4.16
CA SER A 79 6.54 20.87 3.14
C SER A 79 6.10 19.81 2.14
N SER A 80 6.80 18.67 2.05
CA SER A 80 6.51 17.63 1.06
C SER A 80 6.22 16.27 1.70
N TRP A 81 5.06 15.71 1.37
CA TRP A 81 4.71 14.33 1.76
C TRP A 81 5.61 13.28 1.12
N ILE A 82 6.10 13.53 -0.09
CA ILE A 82 7.08 12.65 -0.76
C ILE A 82 8.36 12.62 0.06
N SER A 83 8.83 13.79 0.55
CA SER A 83 10.03 13.87 1.39
C SER A 83 9.90 13.06 2.68
N ARG A 84 8.75 13.19 3.36
CA ARG A 84 8.44 12.40 4.56
C ARG A 84 8.42 10.89 4.24
N GLY A 85 7.82 10.50 3.12
CA GLY A 85 7.80 9.12 2.65
C GLY A 85 9.20 8.53 2.48
N VAL A 86 10.09 9.24 1.79
CA VAL A 86 11.49 8.78 1.59
C VAL A 86 12.23 8.64 2.93
N ILE A 87 12.00 9.55 3.89
CA ILE A 87 12.57 9.43 5.23
C ILE A 87 12.08 8.16 5.93
N PHE A 88 10.76 7.91 5.94
CA PHE A 88 10.21 6.70 6.58
C PHE A 88 10.65 5.41 5.90
N VAL A 89 10.75 5.38 4.57
CA VAL A 89 11.31 4.25 3.83
C VAL A 89 12.77 4.02 4.22
N THR A 90 13.57 5.08 4.31
CA THR A 90 14.99 4.99 4.70
C THR A 90 15.15 4.48 6.13
N LEU A 91 14.39 5.06 7.07
CA LEU A 91 14.37 4.63 8.47
C LEU A 91 13.90 3.18 8.58
N PHE A 92 12.87 2.79 7.83
CA PHE A 92 12.40 1.41 7.81
C PHE A 92 13.47 0.44 7.33
N ILE A 93 14.14 0.73 6.21
CA ILE A 93 15.21 -0.12 5.69
C ILE A 93 16.34 -0.27 6.69
N VAL A 94 16.80 0.85 7.28
CA VAL A 94 17.94 0.85 8.23
C VAL A 94 17.56 0.15 9.54
N PHE A 95 16.50 0.60 10.22
CA PHE A 95 16.13 0.08 11.53
C PHE A 95 15.50 -1.31 11.45
N GLY A 96 14.77 -1.63 10.37
CA GLY A 96 14.26 -2.98 10.14
C GLY A 96 15.38 -3.98 9.88
N ALA A 97 16.42 -3.60 9.13
CA ALA A 97 17.61 -4.42 8.96
C ALA A 97 18.36 -4.60 10.29
N LEU A 98 18.60 -3.52 11.05
CA LEU A 98 19.26 -3.59 12.36
C LEU A 98 18.48 -4.44 13.38
N TYR A 99 17.15 -4.39 13.33
CA TYR A 99 16.29 -5.20 14.20
C TYR A 99 16.38 -6.70 13.86
N SER A 100 16.42 -7.03 12.56
CA SER A 100 16.27 -8.40 12.06
C SER A 100 17.59 -9.12 11.86
N ALA A 101 18.68 -8.39 11.59
CA ALA A 101 20.00 -8.94 11.31
C ALA A 101 20.55 -9.86 12.43
N PRO A 102 20.43 -9.52 13.73
CA PRO A 102 20.97 -10.36 14.80
C PRO A 102 20.32 -11.74 14.92
N ALA A 103 19.18 -11.97 14.26
CA ALA A 103 18.52 -13.27 14.25
C ALA A 103 19.21 -14.30 13.33
N PHE A 104 20.21 -13.89 12.55
CA PHE A 104 21.03 -14.76 11.72
C PHE A 104 22.43 -14.93 12.35
N ASP A 105 22.94 -16.16 12.46
CA ASP A 105 24.20 -16.46 13.15
C ASP A 105 25.38 -15.62 12.65
N SER A 106 25.48 -15.41 11.32
CA SER A 106 26.54 -14.61 10.69
C SER A 106 26.51 -13.11 11.06
N LEU A 107 25.37 -12.63 11.54
CA LEU A 107 25.11 -11.24 11.88
C LEU A 107 24.76 -11.05 13.37
N SER A 108 24.90 -12.10 14.18
CA SER A 108 24.65 -12.09 15.63
C SER A 108 25.46 -11.03 16.38
N TRP A 109 26.63 -10.65 15.86
CA TRP A 109 27.48 -9.59 16.41
C TRP A 109 26.86 -8.18 16.33
N LEU A 110 25.84 -7.97 15.50
CA LEU A 110 25.05 -6.72 15.43
C LEU A 110 24.00 -6.63 16.54
N ALA A 111 23.87 -7.65 17.41
CA ALA A 111 22.94 -7.65 18.52
C ALA A 111 23.16 -6.41 19.41
N PRO A 112 22.12 -5.59 19.66
CA PRO A 112 22.26 -4.46 20.56
C PRO A 112 22.67 -4.92 21.97
N GLY A 113 23.64 -4.24 22.57
CA GLY A 113 24.19 -4.61 23.88
C GLY A 113 23.22 -4.48 25.07
N SER A 114 22.01 -3.93 24.86
CA SER A 114 20.95 -3.90 25.86
C SER A 114 19.58 -4.22 25.25
N ASP A 115 18.70 -4.84 26.05
CA ASP A 115 17.33 -5.16 25.64
C ASP A 115 16.54 -3.88 25.31
N THR A 116 16.77 -2.79 26.05
CA THR A 116 16.19 -1.47 25.78
C THR A 116 16.56 -0.95 24.40
N ALA A 117 17.82 -1.12 23.96
CA ALA A 117 18.25 -0.71 22.63
C ALA A 117 17.55 -1.55 21.54
N ARG A 118 17.45 -2.88 21.72
CA ARG A 118 16.73 -3.76 20.78
C ARG A 118 15.26 -3.38 20.65
N ARG A 119 14.57 -3.12 21.77
CA ARG A 119 13.17 -2.67 21.77
C ARG A 119 13.02 -1.33 21.06
N THR A 120 13.91 -0.39 21.32
CA THR A 120 13.89 0.94 20.69
C THR A 120 14.04 0.82 19.17
N ILE A 121 15.00 0.02 18.69
CA ILE A 121 15.20 -0.23 17.25
C ILE A 121 13.93 -0.85 16.64
N GLY A 122 13.34 -1.85 17.30
CA GLY A 122 12.10 -2.49 16.85
C GLY A 122 10.92 -1.54 16.77
N VAL A 123 10.76 -0.65 17.76
CA VAL A 123 9.71 0.38 17.77
C VAL A 123 9.91 1.37 16.63
N VAL A 124 11.14 1.85 16.41
CA VAL A 124 11.44 2.76 15.29
C VAL A 124 11.18 2.08 13.95
N ALA A 125 11.56 0.82 13.80
CA ALA A 125 11.30 0.04 12.59
C ALA A 125 9.79 -0.15 12.36
N GLY A 126 9.03 -0.53 13.39
CA GLY A 126 7.58 -0.72 13.32
C GLY A 126 6.82 0.57 13.00
N ILE A 127 7.17 1.68 13.65
CA ILE A 127 6.58 3.00 13.33
C ILE A 127 6.90 3.39 11.88
N SER A 128 8.14 3.20 11.46
CA SER A 128 8.56 3.50 10.08
C SER A 128 7.80 2.63 9.08
N ALA A 129 7.64 1.32 9.33
CA ALA A 129 6.86 0.41 8.49
C ALA A 129 5.39 0.84 8.38
N LEU A 130 4.77 1.27 9.49
CA LEU A 130 3.42 1.83 9.49
C LEU A 130 3.33 3.10 8.63
N PHE A 131 4.31 4.00 8.71
CA PHE A 131 4.32 5.16 7.85
C PHE A 131 4.58 4.81 6.38
N VAL A 132 5.36 3.76 6.08
CA VAL A 132 5.52 3.22 4.72
C VAL A 132 4.17 2.82 4.11
N THR A 133 3.26 2.24 4.90
CA THR A 133 1.91 1.88 4.39
C THR A 133 0.96 3.06 4.27
N LEU A 134 1.11 4.10 5.12
CA LEU A 134 0.25 5.28 5.16
C LEU A 134 0.64 6.38 4.16
N TYR A 135 1.93 6.66 4.00
CA TYR A 135 2.40 7.85 3.29
C TYR A 135 1.92 7.94 1.83
N PRO A 136 1.75 6.85 1.05
CA PRO A 136 1.29 7.00 -0.32
C PRO A 136 -0.11 7.61 -0.40
N GLY A 137 -0.99 7.24 0.53
CA GLY A 137 -2.31 7.85 0.62
C GLY A 137 -2.24 9.32 1.07
N PHE A 138 -1.27 9.70 1.91
CA PHE A 138 -1.05 11.11 2.25
C PHE A 138 -0.51 11.92 1.06
N VAL A 139 0.40 11.35 0.27
CA VAL A 139 0.91 11.98 -0.96
C VAL A 139 -0.22 12.24 -1.93
N LEU A 140 -1.09 11.26 -2.15
CA LEU A 140 -2.27 11.39 -3.00
C LEU A 140 -3.26 12.42 -2.45
N ALA A 141 -3.58 12.33 -1.15
CA ALA A 141 -4.52 13.24 -0.50
C ALA A 141 -4.04 14.69 -0.49
N ALA A 142 -2.74 14.93 -0.60
CA ALA A 142 -2.16 16.26 -0.68
C ALA A 142 -2.24 16.93 -2.06
N SER A 143 -2.93 16.33 -3.04
CA SER A 143 -3.15 16.90 -4.37
C SER A 143 -4.57 17.49 -4.50
N PRO A 144 -4.78 18.81 -4.29
CA PRO A 144 -6.10 19.42 -4.37
C PRO A 144 -6.69 19.39 -5.78
N SER A 145 -5.82 19.32 -6.79
CA SER A 145 -6.20 19.33 -8.20
C SER A 145 -6.96 18.07 -8.63
N ILE A 146 -6.89 16.98 -7.85
CA ILE A 146 -7.62 15.73 -8.09
C ILE A 146 -8.48 15.42 -6.86
N PRO A 147 -9.75 15.87 -6.83
CA PRO A 147 -10.60 15.79 -5.64
C PRO A 147 -10.89 14.35 -5.19
N PHE A 148 -10.87 13.40 -6.13
CA PHE A 148 -11.00 11.98 -5.80
C PHE A 148 -9.92 11.52 -4.81
N TRP A 149 -8.67 11.97 -5.02
CA TRP A 149 -7.55 11.63 -4.14
C TRP A 149 -7.56 12.41 -2.84
N ASN A 150 -8.06 13.65 -2.86
CA ASN A 150 -8.12 14.57 -1.72
C ASN A 150 -9.16 14.14 -0.67
N SER A 151 -8.88 13.02 0.01
CA SER A 151 -9.73 12.46 1.06
C SER A 151 -8.90 12.00 2.26
N PRO A 152 -9.32 12.32 3.50
CA PRO A 152 -8.65 11.83 4.70
C PRO A 152 -8.78 10.30 4.88
N LEU A 153 -9.72 9.65 4.18
CA LEU A 153 -9.87 8.19 4.21
C LEU A 153 -8.79 7.47 3.39
N LEU A 154 -8.16 8.15 2.43
CA LEU A 154 -7.25 7.51 1.49
C LEU A 154 -5.97 6.94 2.14
N PRO A 155 -5.28 7.64 3.06
CA PRO A 155 -4.18 7.05 3.84
C PRO A 155 -4.60 5.80 4.62
N VAL A 156 -5.76 5.84 5.27
CA VAL A 156 -6.28 4.72 6.06
C VAL A 156 -6.57 3.52 5.15
N LEU A 157 -7.29 3.75 4.04
CA LEU A 157 -7.58 2.73 3.05
C LEU A 157 -6.30 2.09 2.50
N PHE A 158 -5.27 2.89 2.17
CA PHE A 158 -3.99 2.37 1.70
C PHE A 158 -3.28 1.51 2.74
N SER A 159 -3.31 1.90 4.01
CA SER A 159 -2.67 1.15 5.09
C SER A 159 -3.37 -0.19 5.37
N PHE A 160 -4.70 -0.18 5.54
CA PHE A 160 -5.47 -1.42 5.72
C PHE A 160 -5.38 -2.34 4.51
N HIS A 161 -5.35 -1.78 3.31
CA HIS A 161 -5.16 -2.55 2.08
C HIS A 161 -3.75 -3.14 2.01
N SER A 162 -2.72 -2.43 2.50
CA SER A 162 -1.35 -2.94 2.58
C SER A 162 -1.25 -4.15 3.52
N LEU A 163 -1.92 -4.09 4.67
CA LEU A 163 -2.00 -5.22 5.60
C LEU A 163 -2.74 -6.42 5.00
N MET A 164 -3.84 -6.17 4.28
CA MET A 164 -4.57 -7.23 3.55
C MET A 164 -3.65 -7.93 2.54
N VAL A 165 -2.96 -7.15 1.71
CA VAL A 165 -2.00 -7.69 0.73
C VAL A 165 -0.85 -8.44 1.39
N ALA A 166 -0.32 -7.94 2.51
CA ALA A 166 0.72 -8.63 3.28
C ALA A 166 0.22 -9.98 3.84
N SER A 167 -1.02 -10.06 4.34
CA SER A 167 -1.63 -11.32 4.75
C SER A 167 -1.81 -12.28 3.56
N GLY A 168 -2.16 -11.76 2.38
CA GLY A 168 -2.22 -12.54 1.14
C GLY A 168 -0.86 -13.12 0.73
N LEU A 169 0.23 -12.37 0.91
CA LEU A 169 1.57 -12.89 0.68
C LEU A 169 1.90 -14.03 1.65
N ILE A 170 1.57 -13.87 2.94
CA ILE A 170 1.74 -14.94 3.94
C ILE A 170 0.96 -16.19 3.53
N PHE A 171 -0.30 -16.05 3.09
CA PHE A 171 -1.10 -17.18 2.61
C PHE A 171 -0.46 -17.89 1.42
N LEU A 172 0.11 -17.12 0.47
CA LEU A 172 0.76 -17.67 -0.70
C LEU A 172 2.02 -18.48 -0.36
N ILE A 173 2.84 -17.98 0.58
CA ILE A 173 4.11 -18.63 0.95
C ILE A 173 3.97 -19.61 2.12
N ALA A 174 2.82 -19.67 2.79
CA ALA A 174 2.60 -20.56 3.93
C ALA A 174 2.96 -22.03 3.67
N PRO A 175 2.66 -22.61 2.50
CA PRO A 175 3.06 -23.99 2.18
C PRO A 175 4.59 -24.21 2.14
N LEU A 176 5.41 -23.15 2.11
CA LEU A 176 6.86 -23.23 2.09
C LEU A 176 7.49 -23.37 3.49
N GLY A 177 6.68 -23.56 4.54
CA GLY A 177 7.16 -23.89 5.88
C GLY A 177 6.81 -22.87 6.97
N LEU A 178 5.72 -22.11 6.84
CA LEU A 178 5.18 -21.35 7.97
C LEU A 178 4.43 -22.30 8.93
N GLU A 179 4.71 -22.19 10.21
CA GLU A 179 4.10 -23.03 11.24
C GLU A 179 2.58 -22.83 11.35
N SER A 180 1.86 -23.91 11.69
CA SER A 180 0.40 -23.96 11.63
C SER A 180 -0.36 -23.08 12.64
N ALA A 181 0.23 -22.76 13.80
CA ALA A 181 -0.45 -22.04 14.87
C ALA A 181 -0.66 -20.55 14.53
N ASP A 182 0.36 -19.89 13.98
CA ASP A 182 0.28 -18.48 13.59
C ASP A 182 -0.62 -18.27 12.37
N LEU A 183 -0.64 -19.24 11.45
CA LEU A 183 -1.47 -19.18 10.24
C LEU A 183 -2.95 -19.05 10.54
N ARG A 184 -3.47 -19.67 11.61
CA ARG A 184 -4.88 -19.54 11.98
C ARG A 184 -5.24 -18.10 12.37
N SER A 185 -4.42 -17.48 13.21
CA SER A 185 -4.61 -16.10 13.68
C SER A 185 -4.45 -15.10 12.53
N ILE A 186 -3.47 -15.32 11.66
CA ILE A 186 -3.26 -14.50 10.46
C ILE A 186 -4.42 -14.68 9.47
N SER A 187 -4.96 -15.89 9.32
CA SER A 187 -6.13 -16.17 8.48
C SER A 187 -7.36 -15.42 8.95
N PHE A 188 -7.60 -15.43 10.27
CA PHE A 188 -8.70 -14.69 10.88
C PHE A 188 -8.53 -13.18 10.68
N LEU A 189 -7.33 -12.65 10.93
CA LEU A 189 -7.02 -11.24 10.67
C LEU A 189 -7.17 -10.89 9.18
N GLY A 190 -6.71 -11.75 8.27
CA GLY A 190 -6.85 -11.57 6.82
C GLY A 190 -8.31 -11.49 6.38
N GLY A 191 -9.17 -12.36 6.91
CA GLY A 191 -10.63 -12.29 6.69
C GLY A 191 -11.23 -10.96 7.17
N ILE A 192 -10.85 -10.50 8.37
CA ILE A 192 -11.27 -9.19 8.89
C ILE A 192 -10.77 -8.06 7.97
N LEU A 193 -9.50 -8.10 7.56
CA LEU A 193 -8.90 -7.09 6.70
C LEU A 193 -9.61 -7.02 5.34
N ILE A 194 -10.05 -8.15 4.76
CA ILE A 194 -10.84 -8.15 3.54
C ILE A 194 -12.17 -7.41 3.75
N VAL A 195 -12.91 -7.75 4.81
CA VAL A 195 -14.19 -7.10 5.14
C VAL A 195 -14.01 -5.60 5.39
N VAL A 196 -13.00 -5.23 6.18
CA VAL A 196 -12.67 -3.83 6.48
C VAL A 196 -12.32 -3.07 5.21
N ASN A 197 -11.50 -3.64 4.31
CA ASN A 197 -11.16 -2.99 3.04
C ASN A 197 -12.37 -2.85 2.11
N PHE A 198 -13.26 -3.84 2.08
CA PHE A 198 -14.51 -3.73 1.33
C PHE A 198 -15.37 -2.57 1.85
N VAL A 199 -15.54 -2.46 3.18
CA VAL A 199 -16.29 -1.38 3.81
C VAL A 199 -15.63 -0.02 3.60
N LEU A 200 -14.31 0.10 3.84
CA LEU A 200 -13.56 1.33 3.63
C LEU A 200 -13.59 1.77 2.16
N GLY A 201 -13.48 0.83 1.23
CA GLY A 201 -13.61 1.09 -0.21
C GLY A 201 -15.01 1.61 -0.58
N ALA A 202 -16.07 0.98 -0.06
CA ALA A 202 -17.44 1.44 -0.27
C ALA A 202 -17.68 2.84 0.33
N MET A 203 -17.21 3.09 1.55
CA MET A 203 -17.27 4.41 2.20
C MET A 203 -16.50 5.48 1.40
N TYR A 204 -15.30 5.14 0.92
CA TYR A 204 -14.49 6.03 0.10
C TYR A 204 -15.24 6.40 -1.19
N LEU A 205 -15.78 5.44 -1.94
CA LEU A 205 -16.56 5.73 -3.14
C LEU A 205 -17.84 6.52 -2.85
N ALA A 206 -18.53 6.24 -1.74
CA ALA A 206 -19.73 6.96 -1.35
C ALA A 206 -19.45 8.44 -1.04
N THR A 207 -18.39 8.70 -0.26
CA THR A 207 -17.97 10.08 0.06
C THR A 207 -17.44 10.83 -1.16
N SER A 208 -16.69 10.16 -2.04
CA SER A 208 -16.18 10.75 -3.28
C SER A 208 -17.27 11.21 -4.24
N LYS A 209 -18.46 10.60 -4.26
CA LYS A 209 -19.58 11.07 -5.10
C LYS A 209 -20.08 12.46 -4.71
N GLY A 210 -19.85 12.91 -3.49
CA GLY A 210 -20.25 14.24 -3.01
C GLY A 210 -19.28 15.36 -3.40
N SER A 211 -18.04 15.04 -3.74
CA SER A 211 -16.93 16.00 -3.83
C SER A 211 -16.75 16.69 -5.20
N GLY A 212 -17.85 17.01 -5.88
CA GLY A 212 -17.85 17.74 -7.16
C GLY A 212 -17.75 16.86 -8.42
N LEU A 213 -17.79 17.50 -9.60
CA LEU A 213 -17.92 16.83 -10.90
C LEU A 213 -16.74 15.91 -11.24
N ALA A 214 -15.50 16.35 -11.00
CA ALA A 214 -14.30 15.54 -11.27
C ALA A 214 -14.27 14.26 -10.42
N SER A 215 -14.66 14.35 -9.14
CA SER A 215 -14.74 13.18 -8.25
C SER A 215 -15.88 12.24 -8.62
N LYS A 216 -17.05 12.79 -9.01
CA LYS A 216 -18.15 11.97 -9.55
C LYS A 216 -17.73 11.21 -10.80
N GLU A 217 -16.99 11.85 -11.70
CA GLU A 217 -16.46 11.20 -12.90
C GLU A 217 -15.44 10.11 -12.56
N ALA A 218 -14.54 10.33 -11.60
CA ALA A 218 -13.63 9.29 -11.11
C ALA A 218 -14.39 8.04 -10.62
N VAL A 219 -15.47 8.24 -9.85
CA VAL A 219 -16.33 7.15 -9.37
C VAL A 219 -17.10 6.48 -10.51
N ARG A 220 -17.57 7.25 -11.50
CA ARG A 220 -18.21 6.69 -12.71
C ARG A 220 -17.22 5.82 -13.49
N ARG A 221 -15.96 6.25 -13.64
CA ARG A 221 -14.91 5.49 -14.33
C ARG A 221 -14.63 4.13 -13.69
N LEU A 222 -14.70 4.05 -12.36
CA LEU A 222 -14.55 2.80 -11.59
C LEU A 222 -15.78 1.89 -11.63
N ASN A 223 -16.99 2.44 -11.84
CA ASN A 223 -18.22 1.65 -11.84
C ASN A 223 -18.66 1.25 -13.26
N GLU A 224 -18.64 2.17 -14.20
CA GLU A 224 -19.28 2.05 -15.51
C GLU A 224 -18.34 2.44 -16.67
N GLY A 225 -17.22 3.10 -16.38
CA GLY A 225 -16.28 3.54 -17.39
C GLY A 225 -15.14 2.56 -17.64
N SER A 226 -14.02 3.10 -18.13
CA SER A 226 -12.87 2.32 -18.62
C SER A 226 -12.17 1.47 -17.57
N LEU A 227 -12.34 1.76 -16.28
CA LEU A 227 -11.75 0.98 -15.17
C LEU A 227 -12.75 0.00 -14.55
N GLY A 228 -14.00 -0.05 -15.04
CA GLY A 228 -15.10 -0.80 -14.44
C GLY A 228 -14.81 -2.29 -14.27
N TRP A 229 -14.33 -2.95 -15.32
CA TRP A 229 -13.99 -4.38 -15.28
C TRP A 229 -12.81 -4.65 -14.35
N THR A 230 -11.74 -3.86 -14.45
CA THR A 230 -10.55 -3.99 -13.59
C THR A 230 -10.90 -3.83 -12.12
N PHE A 231 -11.77 -2.87 -11.79
CA PHE A 231 -12.19 -2.63 -10.42
C PHE A 231 -13.17 -3.69 -9.91
N LYS A 232 -14.29 -3.94 -10.61
CA LYS A 232 -15.33 -4.86 -10.14
C LYS A 232 -14.88 -6.31 -10.15
N VAL A 233 -14.26 -6.76 -11.24
CA VAL A 233 -13.82 -8.15 -11.36
C VAL A 233 -12.46 -8.34 -10.70
N GLY A 234 -11.49 -7.50 -11.04
CA GLY A 234 -10.12 -7.66 -10.52
C GLY A 234 -10.00 -7.36 -9.03
N VAL A 235 -10.49 -6.20 -8.58
CA VAL A 235 -10.33 -5.78 -7.18
C VAL A 235 -11.38 -6.42 -6.27
N ILE A 236 -12.67 -6.27 -6.62
CA ILE A 236 -13.75 -6.69 -5.73
C ILE A 236 -13.94 -8.21 -5.78
N LEU A 237 -14.21 -8.78 -6.95
CA LEU A 237 -14.51 -10.20 -7.05
C LEU A 237 -13.27 -11.06 -6.78
N VAL A 238 -12.22 -10.90 -7.58
CA VAL A 238 -10.98 -11.69 -7.48
C VAL A 238 -10.18 -11.27 -6.26
N GLY A 239 -10.00 -9.98 -5.98
CA GLY A 239 -9.17 -9.51 -4.86
C GLY A 239 -9.76 -9.66 -3.47
N MET A 240 -11.08 -9.75 -3.33
CA MET A 240 -11.75 -9.71 -2.01
C MET A 240 -12.78 -10.84 -1.83
N ILE A 241 -13.80 -10.92 -2.68
CA ILE A 241 -14.93 -11.86 -2.48
C ILE A 241 -14.46 -13.32 -2.57
N VAL A 242 -13.74 -13.68 -3.63
CA VAL A 242 -13.24 -15.05 -3.83
C VAL A 242 -12.25 -15.46 -2.72
N PRO A 243 -11.23 -14.65 -2.37
CA PRO A 243 -10.35 -14.96 -1.25
C PRO A 243 -11.07 -15.11 0.08
N LEU A 244 -12.07 -14.27 0.37
CA LEU A 244 -12.86 -14.38 1.60
C LEU A 244 -13.61 -15.71 1.66
N ALA A 245 -14.24 -16.12 0.56
CA ALA A 245 -14.89 -17.43 0.45
C ALA A 245 -13.90 -18.58 0.69
N VAL A 246 -12.70 -18.52 0.11
CA VAL A 246 -11.66 -19.53 0.30
C VAL A 246 -11.16 -19.59 1.74
N VAL A 247 -10.91 -18.43 2.37
CA VAL A 247 -10.47 -18.36 3.79
C VAL A 247 -11.52 -18.96 4.73
N LEU A 248 -12.81 -18.79 4.43
CA LEU A 248 -13.90 -19.28 5.28
C LEU A 248 -14.23 -20.76 5.08
N TRP A 249 -14.14 -21.26 3.85
CA TRP A 249 -14.68 -22.59 3.50
C TRP A 249 -13.65 -23.60 2.99
N THR A 250 -12.52 -23.13 2.45
CA THR A 250 -11.51 -24.02 1.83
C THR A 250 -10.09 -23.66 2.30
N PRO A 251 -9.74 -23.89 3.58
CA PRO A 251 -8.40 -23.57 4.10
C PRO A 251 -7.25 -24.28 3.36
N SER A 252 -7.52 -25.43 2.73
CA SER A 252 -6.56 -26.15 1.89
C SER A 252 -6.13 -25.38 0.63
N ALA A 253 -6.94 -24.43 0.16
CA ALA A 253 -6.66 -23.59 -1.01
C ALA A 253 -6.16 -22.18 -0.64
N MET A 254 -5.67 -21.99 0.59
CA MET A 254 -5.27 -20.67 1.11
C MET A 254 -4.19 -19.98 0.26
N ALA A 255 -3.26 -20.73 -0.33
CA ALA A 255 -2.25 -20.16 -1.23
C ALA A 255 -2.87 -19.49 -2.47
N LEU A 256 -3.97 -20.06 -3.00
CA LEU A 256 -4.72 -19.48 -4.12
C LEU A 256 -5.45 -18.20 -3.69
N ALA A 257 -6.02 -18.17 -2.49
CA ALA A 257 -6.57 -16.93 -1.92
C ALA A 257 -5.50 -15.85 -1.81
N GLY A 258 -4.29 -16.22 -1.37
CA GLY A 258 -3.12 -15.34 -1.34
C GLY A 258 -2.81 -14.73 -2.69
N LEU A 259 -2.68 -15.56 -3.73
CA LEU A 259 -2.43 -15.11 -5.11
C LEU A 259 -3.49 -14.11 -5.59
N PHE A 260 -4.77 -14.41 -5.35
CA PHE A 260 -5.88 -13.55 -5.75
C PHE A 260 -5.91 -12.22 -5.00
N ILE A 261 -5.60 -12.21 -3.70
CA ILE A 261 -5.42 -10.98 -2.92
C ILE A 261 -4.28 -10.13 -3.50
N LEU A 262 -3.16 -10.73 -3.89
CA LEU A 262 -2.03 -10.01 -4.49
C LEU A 262 -2.41 -9.37 -5.83
N ILE A 263 -3.08 -10.13 -6.71
CA ILE A 263 -3.53 -9.64 -8.02
C ILE A 263 -4.51 -8.48 -7.82
N GLY A 264 -5.58 -8.70 -7.06
CA GLY A 264 -6.59 -7.66 -6.80
C GLY A 264 -5.99 -6.45 -6.10
N GLY A 265 -4.99 -6.67 -5.25
CA GLY A 265 -4.33 -5.60 -4.54
C GLY A 265 -3.45 -4.69 -5.40
N LEU A 266 -2.75 -5.25 -6.39
CA LEU A 266 -2.05 -4.46 -7.39
C LEU A 266 -3.03 -3.67 -8.27
N LEU A 267 -4.11 -4.34 -8.69
CA LEU A 267 -5.18 -3.71 -9.47
C LEU A 267 -5.86 -2.58 -8.70
N PHE A 268 -6.01 -2.69 -7.38
CA PHE A 268 -6.55 -1.63 -6.54
C PHE A 268 -5.68 -0.37 -6.62
N ARG A 269 -4.36 -0.51 -6.47
CA ARG A 269 -3.43 0.63 -6.59
C ARG A 269 -3.52 1.25 -7.98
N TYR A 270 -3.55 0.43 -9.03
CA TYR A 270 -3.73 0.90 -10.40
C TYR A 270 -5.04 1.67 -10.58
N CYS A 271 -6.16 1.12 -10.11
CA CYS A 271 -7.49 1.73 -10.22
C CYS A 271 -7.58 3.07 -9.50
N VAL A 272 -7.10 3.17 -8.25
CA VAL A 272 -7.14 4.44 -7.49
C VAL A 272 -6.32 5.52 -8.19
N LEU A 273 -5.12 5.18 -8.68
CA LEU A 273 -4.30 6.12 -9.42
C LEU A 273 -5.02 6.54 -10.71
N LYS A 274 -5.37 5.61 -11.59
CA LYS A 274 -5.94 5.94 -12.90
C LYS A 274 -7.35 6.53 -12.86
N ALA A 275 -8.09 6.36 -11.76
CA ALA A 275 -9.40 6.98 -11.58
C ALA A 275 -9.32 8.50 -11.41
N GLY A 276 -8.16 9.06 -11.02
CA GLY A 276 -7.98 10.50 -10.83
C GLY A 276 -8.40 11.33 -12.06
N VAL A 277 -9.14 12.41 -11.81
CA VAL A 277 -9.61 13.39 -12.80
C VAL A 277 -9.33 14.78 -12.25
N TYR A 278 -8.75 15.65 -13.07
CA TYR A 278 -8.43 17.02 -12.68
C TYR A 278 -9.67 17.90 -12.59
N VAL A 279 -9.65 18.85 -11.66
CA VAL A 279 -10.60 19.99 -11.70
C VAL A 279 -10.25 20.86 -12.92
N PRO A 280 -11.21 21.22 -13.76
CA PRO A 280 -10.95 22.11 -14.88
C PRO A 280 -10.53 23.51 -14.40
N PHE A 281 -9.53 24.10 -15.06
CA PHE A 281 -9.11 25.47 -14.77
C PHE A 281 -10.07 26.49 -15.41
N PRO A 282 -10.28 27.67 -14.78
CA PRO A 282 -10.88 28.80 -15.47
C PRO A 282 -9.99 29.19 -16.65
N LEU A 283 -10.54 29.38 -17.86
CA LEU A 283 -9.76 29.97 -18.94
C LEU A 283 -9.64 31.48 -18.64
N THR A 284 -8.39 31.95 -18.57
CA THR A 284 -8.05 33.37 -18.46
C THR A 284 -8.43 34.11 -19.72
#